data_AF-A0A7W7QP16-F1
#
_entry.id   AF-A0A7W7QP16-F1
#
_cell.length_a   1.000
_cell.length_b   1.000
_cell.length_c   1.000
_cell.angle_alpha   90.00
_cell.angle_beta   90.00
_cell.angle_gamma   90.00
#
_symmetry.space_group_name_H-M   'P 1'
#
loop_
_entity.id
_entity.type
_entity.pdbx_description
1 polymer ?
#
loop_
_entity_poly.entity_id
_entity_poly.type
_entity_poly.pdbx_seq_one_letter_code
_entity_poly.pdbx_strand_id
1 'polypeptide(L)'
;MTGRHREGQPYSLVYRRVWDGPARAEAERLSQVWPEWTVFYSLSKRSFHAVASWDSPHLVMVEDATTEGLEERMREAEMNRLLRAAPPQRGGGESPSAEGTAGKRRRGGRAA
;
A
#
# COMPACT_ATOMS: atom_id res chain seq x y z
N MET A 1 28.81 -21.02 -47.63
CA MET A 1 29.46 -20.56 -46.38
C MET A 1 29.34 -21.66 -45.35
N THR A 2 30.39 -22.47 -45.21
CA THR A 2 30.44 -23.59 -44.25
C THR A 2 30.74 -23.03 -42.87
N GLY A 3 29.77 -23.15 -41.95
CA GLY A 3 29.94 -22.77 -40.56
C GLY A 3 31.08 -23.56 -39.94
N ARG A 4 32.02 -22.87 -39.29
CA ARG A 4 33.13 -23.49 -38.55
C ARG A 4 32.58 -24.18 -37.30
N HIS A 5 32.05 -25.38 -37.45
CA HIS A 5 31.93 -26.30 -36.31
C HIS A 5 33.33 -26.77 -35.94
N ARG A 6 33.82 -26.35 -34.77
CA ARG A 6 35.06 -26.92 -34.20
C ARG A 6 34.70 -28.26 -33.57
N GLU A 7 34.88 -29.34 -34.34
CA GLU A 7 34.85 -30.70 -33.80
C GLU A 7 35.95 -30.83 -32.73
N GLY A 8 35.58 -31.32 -31.54
CA GLY A 8 36.52 -31.60 -30.45
C GLY A 8 36.68 -30.54 -29.36
N GLN A 9 35.93 -29.43 -29.38
CA GLN A 9 35.93 -28.53 -28.21
C GLN A 9 35.10 -29.16 -27.07
N PRO A 10 35.66 -29.33 -25.85
CA PRO A 10 34.89 -29.78 -24.71
C PRO A 10 33.77 -28.77 -24.44
N TYR A 11 32.57 -29.27 -24.11
CA TYR A 11 31.44 -28.43 -23.73
C TYR A 11 31.87 -27.47 -22.61
N SER A 12 31.89 -26.17 -22.90
CA SER A 12 32.10 -25.17 -21.87
C SER A 12 30.85 -25.09 -21.01
N LEU A 13 31.02 -25.21 -19.70
CA LEU A 13 29.95 -24.95 -18.73
C LEU A 13 29.57 -23.47 -18.84
N VAL A 14 28.48 -23.19 -19.55
CA VAL A 14 27.88 -21.85 -19.58
C VAL A 14 27.09 -21.71 -18.29
N TYR A 15 27.67 -21.03 -17.30
CA TYR A 15 26.95 -20.66 -16.10
C TYR A 15 25.81 -19.73 -16.47
N ARG A 16 24.58 -20.12 -16.08
CA ARG A 16 23.38 -19.32 -16.29
C ARG A 16 23.47 -18.07 -15.42
N ARG A 17 24.00 -16.98 -15.99
CA ARG A 17 24.03 -15.68 -15.31
C ARG A 17 22.61 -15.15 -15.24
N VAL A 18 22.01 -15.18 -14.05
CA VAL A 18 20.69 -14.57 -13.81
C VAL A 18 20.86 -13.07 -13.99
N TRP A 19 20.16 -12.52 -14.98
CA TRP A 19 20.16 -11.09 -15.24
C TRP A 19 19.61 -10.37 -14.00
N ASP A 20 20.34 -9.38 -13.49
CA ASP A 20 20.02 -8.56 -12.31
C ASP A 20 19.74 -9.32 -11.00
N GLY A 21 20.49 -10.41 -10.75
CA GLY A 21 20.41 -11.20 -9.50
C GLY A 21 20.43 -10.38 -8.20
N PRO A 22 21.34 -9.40 -8.04
CA PRO A 22 21.36 -8.54 -6.84
C PRO A 22 20.07 -7.72 -6.65
N ALA A 23 19.53 -7.13 -7.73
CA ALA A 23 18.32 -6.32 -7.65
C ALA A 23 17.09 -7.15 -7.29
N ARG A 24 17.00 -8.39 -7.81
CA ARG A 24 15.95 -9.34 -7.40
C ARG A 24 16.07 -9.75 -5.94
N ALA A 25 17.28 -10.04 -5.48
CA ALA A 25 17.51 -10.38 -4.08
C ALA A 25 17.11 -9.23 -3.14
N GLU A 26 17.37 -7.97 -3.55
CA GLU A 26 16.93 -6.80 -2.79
C GLU A 26 15.40 -6.64 -2.76
N ALA A 27 14.73 -6.85 -3.90
CA ALA A 27 13.28 -6.83 -3.97
C ALA A 27 12.65 -7.92 -3.06
N GLU A 28 13.22 -9.13 -3.04
CA GLU A 28 12.79 -10.21 -2.14
C GLU A 28 13.01 -9.85 -0.67
N ARG A 29 14.16 -9.24 -0.33
CA ARG A 29 14.40 -8.73 1.03
C ARG A 29 13.37 -7.69 1.44
N LEU A 30 13.08 -6.71 0.59
CA LEU A 30 12.05 -5.71 0.86
C LEU A 30 10.68 -6.32 1.07
N SER A 31 10.29 -7.33 0.27
CA SER A 31 9.01 -8.02 0.45
C SER A 31 8.92 -8.77 1.79
N GLN A 32 10.05 -9.19 2.37
CA GLN A 32 10.08 -9.80 3.70
C GLN A 32 10.01 -8.77 4.83
N VAL A 33 10.62 -7.60 4.63
CA VAL A 33 10.59 -6.49 5.60
C VAL A 33 9.20 -5.86 5.66
N TRP A 34 8.49 -5.81 4.53
CA TRP A 34 7.18 -5.19 4.38
C TRP A 34 6.12 -6.27 4.05
N PRO A 35 5.60 -7.00 5.05
CA PRO A 35 4.73 -8.17 4.82
C PRO A 35 3.39 -7.83 4.17
N GLU A 36 2.93 -6.59 4.31
CA GLU A 36 1.71 -6.07 3.68
C GLU A 36 1.92 -5.61 2.22
N TRP A 37 3.11 -5.83 1.68
CA TRP A 37 3.50 -5.45 0.35
C TRP A 37 4.15 -6.62 -0.40
N THR A 38 3.74 -6.80 -1.65
CA THR A 38 4.43 -7.67 -2.59
C THR A 38 5.37 -6.83 -3.44
N VAL A 39 6.68 -7.06 -3.31
CA VAL A 39 7.72 -6.28 -4.01
C VAL A 39 8.38 -7.13 -5.10
N PHE A 40 8.57 -6.55 -6.29
CA PHE A 40 9.23 -7.21 -7.41
C PHE A 40 10.05 -6.24 -8.27
N TYR A 41 11.10 -6.77 -8.91
CA TYR A 41 11.95 -6.01 -9.82
C TYR A 41 11.57 -6.27 -11.28
N SER A 42 11.33 -5.19 -12.04
CA SER A 42 11.01 -5.27 -13.46
C SER A 42 12.23 -5.03 -14.34
N LEU A 43 12.53 -5.97 -15.23
CA LEU A 43 13.65 -5.85 -16.17
C LEU A 43 13.39 -4.88 -17.33
N SER A 44 12.11 -4.59 -17.64
CA SER A 44 11.75 -3.73 -18.78
C SER A 44 12.05 -2.27 -18.50
N LYS A 45 11.70 -1.80 -17.31
CA LYS A 45 11.96 -0.44 -16.82
C LYS A 45 13.18 -0.33 -15.90
N ARG A 46 13.74 -1.47 -15.47
CA ARG A 46 14.82 -1.55 -14.47
C ARG A 46 14.45 -0.82 -13.16
N SER A 47 13.20 -0.98 -12.74
CA SER A 47 12.62 -0.35 -11.56
C SER A 47 12.05 -1.40 -10.60
N PHE A 48 12.02 -1.04 -9.34
CA PHE A 48 11.29 -1.77 -8.31
C PHE A 48 9.82 -1.36 -8.33
N HIS A 49 8.97 -2.33 -8.05
CA HIS A 49 7.53 -2.14 -7.95
C HIS A 49 7.05 -2.78 -6.66
N ALA A 50 6.11 -2.14 -6.00
CA ALA A 50 5.43 -2.67 -4.82
C ALA A 50 3.92 -2.58 -5.02
N VAL A 51 3.23 -3.66 -4.69
CA VAL A 51 1.77 -3.75 -4.71
C VAL A 51 1.30 -4.07 -3.30
N ALA A 52 0.36 -3.28 -2.81
CA ALA A 52 -0.21 -3.49 -1.50
C ALA A 52 -1.11 -4.73 -1.48
N SER A 53 -1.00 -5.56 -0.44
CA SER A 53 -1.83 -6.77 -0.26
C SER A 53 -3.07 -6.55 0.61
N TRP A 54 -3.23 -5.36 1.21
CA TRP A 54 -4.42 -5.06 2.00
C TRP A 54 -5.66 -4.85 1.15
N ASP A 55 -6.82 -5.12 1.74
CA ASP A 55 -8.11 -4.88 1.12
C ASP A 55 -8.36 -3.36 1.01
N SER A 56 -8.33 -2.86 -0.22
CA SER A 56 -8.57 -1.46 -0.57
C SER A 56 -9.48 -1.42 -1.79
N PRO A 57 -10.43 -0.47 -1.88
CA PRO A 57 -11.32 -0.34 -3.03
C PRO A 57 -10.56 -0.04 -4.34
N HIS A 58 -9.30 0.38 -4.26
CA HIS A 58 -8.43 0.58 -5.41
C HIS A 58 -7.08 -0.09 -5.15
N LEU A 59 -6.54 -0.77 -6.17
CA LEU A 59 -5.21 -1.35 -6.12
C LEU A 59 -4.17 -0.24 -5.92
N VAL A 60 -3.36 -0.36 -4.88
CA VAL A 60 -2.25 0.58 -4.63
C VAL A 60 -0.97 -0.06 -5.17
N MET A 61 -0.39 0.59 -6.17
CA MET A 61 0.88 0.19 -6.77
C MET A 61 1.81 1.39 -6.85
N VAL A 62 3.03 1.23 -6.38
CA VAL A 62 4.08 2.25 -6.44
C VAL A 62 5.30 1.68 -7.17
N GLU A 63 6.00 2.52 -7.91
CA GLU A 63 7.22 2.15 -8.63
C GLU A 63 8.32 3.17 -8.36
N ASP A 64 9.56 2.72 -8.22
CA ASP A 64 10.73 3.59 -8.14
C ASP A 64 11.97 2.89 -8.73
N ALA A 65 12.96 3.67 -9.17
CA ALA A 65 14.22 3.14 -9.68
C ALA A 65 15.15 2.63 -8.55
N THR A 66 14.98 3.15 -7.33
CA THR A 66 15.78 2.75 -6.15
C THR A 66 14.91 2.11 -5.07
N THR A 67 15.55 1.34 -4.20
CA THR A 67 14.90 0.68 -3.07
C THR A 67 14.45 1.69 -2.02
N GLU A 68 15.28 2.69 -1.72
CA GLU A 68 14.98 3.72 -0.74
C GLU A 68 13.80 4.60 -1.20
N GLY A 69 13.77 4.94 -2.50
CA GLY A 69 12.65 5.69 -3.08
C GLY A 69 11.36 4.89 -3.06
N LEU A 70 11.44 3.58 -3.29
CA LEU A 70 10.28 2.69 -3.20
C LEU A 70 9.74 2.63 -1.76
N GLU A 71 10.61 2.47 -0.77
CA GLU A 71 10.21 2.40 0.64
C GLU A 71 9.53 3.69 1.11
N GLU A 72 10.03 4.86 0.69
CA GLU A 72 9.39 6.14 1.02
C GLU A 72 7.98 6.21 0.44
N ARG A 73 7.81 5.84 -0.84
CA ARG A 73 6.48 5.81 -1.47
C ARG A 73 5.55 4.79 -0.81
N MET A 74 6.07 3.65 -0.36
CA MET A 74 5.30 2.66 0.39
C MET A 74 4.81 3.23 1.73
N ARG A 75 5.69 3.92 2.47
CA ARG A 75 5.31 4.61 3.72
C ARG A 75 4.27 5.69 3.49
N GLU A 76 4.45 6.52 2.46
CA GLU A 76 3.47 7.55 2.09
C GLU A 76 2.11 6.93 1.77
N ALA A 77 2.09 5.80 1.05
CA ALA A 77 0.86 5.09 0.72
C ALA A 77 0.17 4.51 1.96
N GLU A 78 0.92 3.92 2.91
CA GLU A 78 0.38 3.47 4.19
C GLU A 78 -0.20 4.62 5.01
N MET A 79 0.50 5.75 5.06
CA MET A 79 0.03 6.92 5.79
C MET A 79 -1.25 7.51 5.17
N ASN A 80 -1.31 7.60 3.84
CA ASN A 80 -2.52 8.01 3.13
C ASN A 80 -3.69 7.06 3.38
N ARG A 81 -3.43 5.75 3.46
CA ARG A 81 -4.44 4.75 3.85
C ARG A 81 -4.99 5.03 5.25
N LEU A 82 -4.13 5.26 6.24
CA LEU A 82 -4.54 5.56 7.62
C LEU A 82 -5.36 6.86 7.69
N LEU A 83 -4.94 7.91 6.99
CA LEU A 83 -5.67 9.18 6.91
C LEU A 83 -7.07 9.01 6.30
N ARG A 84 -7.21 8.12 5.30
CA ARG A 84 -8.50 7.82 4.67
C ARG A 84 -9.39 6.89 5.51
N ALA A 85 -8.79 6.01 6.29
CA ALA A 85 -9.50 5.08 7.18
C ALA A 85 -10.02 5.77 8.46
N ALA A 86 -9.49 6.93 8.83
CA ALA A 86 -9.97 7.69 9.96
C ALA A 86 -11.44 8.11 9.73
N PRO A 87 -12.39 7.68 10.58
CA PRO A 87 -13.73 8.24 10.53
C PRO A 87 -13.67 9.75 10.79
N PRO A 88 -14.59 10.56 10.23
CA PRO A 88 -14.68 11.95 10.63
C PRO A 88 -14.84 11.97 12.15
N GLN A 89 -13.89 12.61 12.84
CA GLN A 89 -13.92 12.78 14.28
C GLN A 89 -15.31 13.31 14.66
N ARG A 90 -16.17 12.45 15.21
CA ARG A 90 -17.42 12.87 15.86
C ARG A 90 -17.03 13.49 17.19
N GLY A 91 -16.55 14.72 17.15
CA GLY A 91 -16.24 15.54 18.31
C GLY A 91 -16.88 16.91 18.13
N GLY A 92 -18.08 17.08 18.71
CA GLY A 92 -18.88 18.31 18.61
C GLY A 92 -20.38 18.08 18.62
N GLY A 93 -20.86 16.96 19.18
CA GLY A 93 -22.25 16.85 19.60
C GLY A 93 -22.46 17.72 20.83
N GLU A 94 -22.61 19.02 20.63
CA GLU A 94 -23.26 19.88 21.60
C GLU A 94 -24.72 19.40 21.67
N SER A 95 -24.98 18.53 22.65
CA SER A 95 -26.33 18.20 23.05
C SER A 95 -26.96 19.50 23.52
N PRO A 96 -28.06 20.00 22.94
CA PRO A 96 -28.86 20.97 23.65
C PRO A 96 -29.41 20.23 24.85
N SER A 97 -28.83 20.51 26.02
CA SER A 97 -29.41 20.23 27.32
C SER A 97 -30.85 20.74 27.29
N ALA A 98 -31.79 19.82 27.08
CA ALA A 98 -33.18 20.03 27.40
C ALA A 98 -33.27 20.07 28.92
N GLU A 99 -32.91 21.21 29.50
CA GLU A 99 -33.20 21.54 30.88
C GLU A 99 -34.71 21.67 31.01
N GLY A 100 -35.33 20.59 31.47
CA GLY A 100 -36.68 20.61 31.97
C GLY A 100 -36.74 21.54 33.18
N THR A 101 -37.22 22.76 32.99
CA THR A 101 -37.75 23.56 34.09
C THR A 101 -39.26 23.57 34.00
N ALA A 102 -39.86 22.98 35.04
CA ALA A 102 -41.28 22.89 35.28
C ALA A 102 -41.97 24.26 35.28
N GLY A 103 -43.08 24.35 34.54
CA GLY A 103 -43.92 25.55 34.46
C GLY A 103 -45.41 25.20 34.49
N LYS A 104 -45.85 24.49 35.51
CA LYS A 104 -47.27 24.21 35.79
C LYS A 104 -48.00 25.53 36.06
N ARG A 105 -48.82 26.03 35.12
CA ARG A 105 -49.94 26.93 35.43
C ARG A 105 -51.23 26.42 34.80
N ARG A 106 -52.09 25.89 35.67
CA ARG A 106 -53.50 25.65 35.41
C ARG A 106 -54.22 27.00 35.33
N ARG A 107 -54.92 27.29 34.23
CA ARG A 107 -56.12 28.14 34.24
C ARG A 107 -56.92 27.96 32.96
N GLY A 108 -58.23 27.87 33.10
CA GLY A 108 -59.21 27.56 32.05
C GLY A 108 -59.76 26.16 32.34
N GLY A 109 -60.99 25.97 32.80
CA GLY A 109 -62.19 26.79 32.70
C GLY A 109 -63.29 25.76 32.42
N ARG A 110 -64.22 25.56 33.35
CA ARG A 110 -65.36 24.68 33.10
C ARG A 110 -66.61 25.25 33.76
N ALA A 111 -67.58 25.39 32.89
CA ALA A 111 -68.95 25.82 33.10
C ALA A 111 -69.67 25.03 34.19
N ALA A 112 -70.54 25.73 34.91
CA ALA A 112 -71.87 25.28 35.30
C ALA A 112 -72.77 26.52 35.32
#